data_AF-A0A1J8Q1V7-F1
#
_entry.id   AF-A0A1J8Q1V7-F1
#
_cell.length_a   1.000
_cell.length_b   1.000
_cell.length_c   1.000
_cell.angle_alpha   90.00
_cell.angle_beta   90.00
_cell.angle_gamma   90.00
#
_symmetry.space_group_name_H-M   'P 1'
#
loop_
_entity.id
_entity.type
_entity.pdbx_description
1 polymer ?
#
loop_
_entity_poly.entity_id
_entity_poly.type
_entity_poly.pdbx_seq_one_letter_code
_entity_poly.pdbx_strand_id
1 'polypeptide(L)'
;MTSETAGQLFVTIISSIPPPFTLLHIESSVKRVRVLFGGKHVLDTKQAKLVWETPFYPTYLFPTSVLDPSFLRESSDHKPEPDVKFYDLVVGDHEARCAVTEFTCQGSDTKDLAGLLKIGFSAANAWLEEDERIYIHPKDPYKRVDVLQLPCQVRVALHGVELSLTNRPCLLFEMGLRVRTYMPLTDVRLDLLI
;
A
#
# COMPACT_ATOMS: atom_id res chain seq x y z
N MET A 1 -19.99 -7.09 -46.69
CA MET A 1 -20.33 -7.10 -45.24
C MET A 1 -19.31 -7.98 -44.55
N THR A 2 -18.22 -7.37 -44.09
CA THR A 2 -17.12 -8.05 -43.38
C THR A 2 -17.39 -7.96 -41.87
N SER A 3 -17.51 -9.10 -41.22
CA SER A 3 -17.71 -9.24 -39.78
C SER A 3 -16.43 -8.88 -39.03
N GLU A 4 -16.50 -7.91 -38.13
CA GLU A 4 -15.46 -7.56 -37.17
C GLU A 4 -15.45 -8.59 -36.03
N THR A 5 -14.38 -9.38 -35.96
CA THR A 5 -14.14 -10.33 -34.88
C THR A 5 -13.62 -9.58 -33.67
N ALA A 6 -14.48 -9.35 -32.67
CA ALA A 6 -14.09 -8.82 -31.37
C ALA A 6 -13.16 -9.83 -30.68
N GLY A 7 -11.86 -9.52 -30.63
CA GLY A 7 -10.88 -10.29 -29.88
C GLY A 7 -11.16 -10.19 -28.38
N GLN A 8 -11.71 -11.26 -27.81
CA GLN A 8 -11.85 -11.43 -26.37
C GLN A 8 -10.45 -11.52 -25.74
N LEU A 9 -10.00 -10.44 -25.11
CA LEU A 9 -8.76 -10.44 -24.32
C LEU A 9 -8.98 -11.31 -23.09
N PHE A 10 -8.55 -12.56 -23.15
CA PHE A 10 -8.39 -13.40 -21.96
C PHE A 10 -7.40 -12.71 -21.01
N VAL A 11 -7.90 -12.29 -19.84
CA VAL A 11 -7.05 -11.87 -18.73
C VAL A 11 -6.49 -13.15 -18.10
N THR A 12 -5.37 -13.64 -18.63
CA THR A 12 -4.58 -14.64 -17.93
C THR A 12 -4.14 -14.02 -16.60
N ILE A 13 -4.56 -14.63 -15.49
CA ILE A 13 -4.04 -14.32 -14.16
C ILE A 13 -2.54 -14.62 -14.22
N ILE A 14 -1.72 -13.57 -14.31
CA ILE A 14 -0.27 -13.70 -14.31
C ILE A 14 0.09 -14.22 -12.92
N SER A 15 0.66 -15.42 -12.83
CA SER A 15 1.11 -15.96 -11.55
C SER A 15 2.15 -15.02 -10.97
N SER A 16 1.85 -14.44 -9.80
CA SER A 16 2.81 -13.64 -9.06
C SER A 16 4.09 -14.42 -8.85
N ILE A 17 5.22 -13.83 -9.20
CA ILE A 17 6.54 -14.35 -8.83
C ILE A 17 6.58 -14.36 -7.28
N PRO A 18 6.87 -15.50 -6.63
CA PRO A 18 6.98 -15.54 -5.18
C PRO A 18 8.17 -14.69 -4.72
N PRO A 19 8.12 -14.11 -3.51
CA PRO A 19 9.24 -13.35 -2.97
C PRO A 19 10.48 -14.25 -2.77
N PRO A 20 11.69 -13.67 -2.66
CA PRO A 20 12.94 -14.42 -2.51
C PRO A 20 13.13 -15.05 -1.11
N PHE A 21 12.07 -15.21 -0.33
CA PHE A 21 12.06 -15.70 1.05
C PHE A 21 10.77 -16.46 1.36
N THR A 22 10.78 -17.20 2.47
CA THR A 22 9.59 -17.87 3.03
C THR A 22 8.78 -16.89 3.85
N LEU A 23 7.44 -17.03 3.83
CA LEU A 23 6.56 -16.31 4.74
C LEU A 23 6.45 -17.07 6.07
N LEU A 24 6.36 -16.41 7.23
CA LEU A 24 6.45 -14.96 7.48
C LEU A 24 7.89 -14.46 7.29
N HIS A 25 8.07 -13.29 6.66
CA HIS A 25 9.37 -12.61 6.56
C HIS A 25 9.32 -11.24 7.19
N ILE A 26 10.37 -10.88 7.93
CA ILE A 26 10.50 -9.61 8.63
C ILE A 26 11.91 -9.06 8.39
N GLU A 27 11.99 -7.78 8.05
CA GLU A 27 13.27 -7.07 8.03
C GLU A 27 13.13 -5.62 8.50
N SER A 28 14.25 -5.03 8.87
CA SER A 28 14.28 -3.61 9.22
C SER A 28 14.17 -2.75 7.96
N SER A 29 13.27 -1.77 7.98
CA SER A 29 13.25 -0.74 6.95
C SER A 29 14.46 0.18 7.11
N VAL A 30 15.07 0.58 6.00
CA VAL A 30 16.15 1.59 5.99
C VAL A 30 15.61 3.02 5.99
N LYS A 31 14.30 3.19 5.79
CA LYS A 31 13.64 4.49 5.64
C LYS A 31 13.12 4.99 6.99
N ARG A 32 13.16 6.31 7.20
CA ARG A 32 12.35 7.01 8.19
C ARG A 32 10.90 7.00 7.74
N VAL A 33 10.02 6.56 8.65
CA VAL A 33 8.57 6.49 8.42
C VAL A 33 7.87 7.40 9.39
N ARG A 34 6.92 8.20 8.87
CA ARG A 34 6.07 9.08 9.66
C ARG A 34 4.60 8.81 9.36
N VAL A 35 3.77 8.83 10.41
CA VAL A 35 2.32 8.64 10.30
C VAL A 35 1.63 9.86 10.86
N LEU A 36 0.85 10.53 10.01
CA LEU A 36 0.08 11.72 10.37
C LEU A 36 -1.37 11.32 10.66
N PHE A 37 -1.86 11.69 11.84
CA PHE A 37 -3.25 11.51 12.24
C PHE A 37 -3.71 12.67 13.13
N GLY A 38 -4.89 13.23 12.87
CA GLY A 38 -5.45 14.35 13.64
C GLY A 38 -4.53 15.58 13.69
N GLY A 39 -3.79 15.84 12.60
CA GLY A 39 -2.81 16.93 12.52
C GLY A 39 -1.51 16.72 13.30
N LYS A 40 -1.29 15.56 13.91
CA LYS A 40 -0.04 15.20 14.62
C LYS A 40 0.67 14.02 13.97
N HIS A 41 2.00 14.03 14.02
CA HIS A 41 2.78 12.84 13.71
C HIS A 41 2.69 11.90 14.92
N VAL A 42 1.79 10.91 14.85
CA VAL A 42 1.64 9.88 15.90
C VAL A 42 2.80 8.89 15.91
N LEU A 43 3.54 8.84 14.79
CA LEU A 43 4.81 8.14 14.63
C LEU A 43 5.80 8.98 13.84
N ASP A 44 7.05 8.94 14.27
CA ASP A 44 8.22 9.43 13.53
C ASP A 44 9.45 8.62 13.92
N THR A 45 9.84 7.66 13.08
CA THR A 45 10.83 6.65 13.47
C THR A 45 11.64 6.09 12.31
N LYS A 46 12.86 5.63 12.59
CA LYS A 46 13.69 4.79 11.70
C LYS A 46 13.67 3.31 12.10
N GLN A 47 12.83 2.92 13.05
CA GLN A 47 12.75 1.56 13.57
C GLN A 47 11.61 0.74 12.94
N ALA A 48 11.02 1.22 11.85
CA ALA A 48 9.98 0.51 11.13
C ALA A 48 10.47 -0.85 10.61
N LYS A 49 9.60 -1.85 10.65
CA LYS A 49 9.81 -3.19 10.09
C LYS A 49 8.95 -3.34 8.84
N LEU A 50 9.53 -3.93 7.79
CA LEU A 50 8.77 -4.44 6.66
C LEU A 50 8.42 -5.89 6.97
N VAL A 51 7.13 -6.22 6.90
CA VAL A 51 6.61 -7.55 7.25
C VAL A 51 5.76 -8.09 6.11
N TRP A 52 6.11 -9.29 5.64
CA TRP A 52 5.37 -9.99 4.59
C TRP A 52 4.53 -11.10 5.21
N GLU A 53 3.27 -10.77 5.52
CA GLU A 53 2.22 -11.75 5.84
C GLU A 53 1.68 -12.41 4.55
N THR A 54 1.82 -11.74 3.41
CA THR A 54 1.42 -12.20 2.06
C THR A 54 2.57 -12.03 1.08
N PRO A 55 2.59 -12.74 -0.06
CA PRO A 55 3.72 -12.70 -0.99
C PRO A 55 3.79 -11.43 -1.85
N PHE A 56 2.79 -10.54 -1.80
CA PHE A 56 2.63 -9.48 -2.81
C PHE A 56 3.25 -8.15 -2.42
N TYR A 57 3.22 -7.79 -1.14
CA TYR A 57 3.76 -6.54 -0.63
C TYR A 57 3.98 -6.63 0.88
N PRO A 58 4.95 -5.89 1.42
CA PRO A 58 5.11 -5.74 2.86
C PRO A 58 4.04 -4.82 3.45
N THR A 59 3.88 -4.92 4.76
CA THR A 59 3.24 -3.90 5.59
C THR A 59 4.25 -3.34 6.58
N TYR A 60 4.04 -2.08 7.00
CA TYR A 60 4.82 -1.51 8.10
C TYR A 60 4.30 -1.98 9.46
N LEU A 61 5.19 -2.58 10.24
CA LEU A 61 5.03 -2.78 11.67
C LEU A 61 6.09 -1.97 12.44
N PHE A 62 5.78 -1.62 13.68
CA PHE A 62 6.60 -0.74 14.50
C PHE A 62 6.78 -1.31 15.90
N PRO A 63 7.95 -1.20 16.53
CA PRO A 63 8.09 -1.50 17.95
C PRO A 63 7.08 -0.69 18.79
N THR A 64 6.49 -1.28 19.81
CA THR A 64 5.55 -0.56 20.71
C THR A 64 6.16 0.71 21.31
N SER A 65 7.47 0.71 21.55
CA SER A 65 8.22 1.83 22.14
C SER A 65 8.26 3.10 21.30
N VAL A 66 7.93 3.04 20.00
CA VAL A 66 8.01 4.22 19.12
C VAL A 66 6.69 4.98 19.00
N LEU A 67 5.59 4.43 19.51
CA LEU A 67 4.27 5.04 19.51
C LEU A 67 3.93 5.50 20.92
N ASP A 68 3.59 6.77 21.08
CA ASP A 68 3.19 7.32 22.37
C ASP A 68 1.85 6.69 22.82
N PRO A 69 1.80 5.95 23.95
CA PRO A 69 0.58 5.29 24.40
C PRO A 69 -0.60 6.25 24.65
N SER A 70 -0.37 7.56 24.82
CA SER A 70 -1.44 8.55 24.94
C SER A 70 -2.29 8.69 23.68
N PHE A 71 -1.82 8.21 22.53
CA PHE A 71 -2.61 8.12 21.29
C PHE A 71 -3.43 6.84 21.16
N LEU A 72 -3.30 5.89 22.10
CA LEU A 72 -3.99 4.61 22.04
C LEU A 72 -5.10 4.52 23.10
N ARG A 73 -6.23 3.98 22.68
CA ARG A 73 -7.30 3.53 23.57
C ARG A 73 -7.69 2.11 23.22
N GLU A 74 -7.73 1.21 24.18
CA GLU A 74 -8.11 -0.19 23.93
C GLU A 74 -9.50 -0.24 23.29
N SER A 75 -9.62 -0.96 22.17
CA SER A 75 -10.82 -0.96 21.34
C SER A 75 -11.80 -2.04 21.82
N SER A 76 -13.08 -1.67 21.92
CA SER A 76 -14.17 -2.60 22.20
C SER A 76 -14.82 -3.19 20.94
N ASP A 77 -14.44 -2.69 19.76
CA ASP A 77 -15.13 -3.00 18.48
C ASP A 77 -14.67 -4.33 17.86
N HIS A 78 -13.86 -5.11 18.59
CA HIS A 78 -13.31 -6.40 18.16
C HIS A 78 -13.54 -7.48 19.20
N LYS A 79 -13.62 -8.74 18.74
CA LYS A 79 -13.63 -9.88 19.66
C LYS A 79 -12.22 -10.09 20.23
N PRO A 80 -12.09 -10.48 21.51
CA PRO A 80 -10.78 -10.81 22.07
C PRO A 80 -10.09 -11.90 21.24
N GLU A 81 -8.82 -11.66 20.90
CA GLU A 81 -7.95 -12.61 20.21
C GLU A 81 -6.72 -12.86 21.10
N PRO A 82 -6.26 -14.13 21.24
CA PRO A 82 -5.28 -14.51 22.26
C PRO A 82 -3.89 -13.88 22.07
N ASP A 83 -3.53 -13.54 20.84
CA ASP A 83 -2.18 -13.09 20.47
C ASP A 83 -2.11 -11.65 19.98
N VAL A 84 -3.24 -10.92 20.02
CA VAL A 84 -3.29 -9.52 19.59
C VAL A 84 -4.17 -8.68 20.49
N LYS A 85 -3.81 -7.40 20.61
CA LYS A 85 -4.68 -6.36 21.19
C LYS A 85 -5.03 -5.35 20.12
N PHE A 86 -6.25 -4.85 20.18
CA PHE A 86 -6.74 -3.83 19.25
C PHE A 86 -6.90 -2.50 19.98
N TYR A 87 -6.47 -1.42 19.34
CA TYR A 87 -6.61 -0.06 19.85
C TYR A 87 -7.24 0.85 18.80
N ASP A 88 -8.04 1.79 19.31
CA ASP A 88 -8.41 3.00 18.59
C ASP A 88 -7.21 3.95 18.60
N LEU A 89 -6.98 4.64 17.48
CA LEU A 89 -6.01 5.72 17.36
C LEU A 89 -6.73 7.05 17.64
N VAL A 90 -6.31 7.78 18.67
CA VAL A 90 -7.00 8.97 19.18
C VAL A 90 -6.06 10.17 19.26
N VAL A 91 -6.44 11.28 18.63
CA VAL A 91 -5.71 12.56 18.69
C VAL A 91 -6.72 13.71 18.79
N GLY A 92 -6.85 14.29 19.99
CA GLY A 92 -7.88 15.31 20.24
C GLY A 92 -9.28 14.74 19.98
N ASP A 93 -10.03 15.41 19.11
CA ASP A 93 -11.38 14.97 18.70
C ASP A 93 -11.38 13.98 17.52
N HIS A 94 -10.20 13.60 17.01
CA HIS A 94 -10.07 12.61 15.94
C HIS A 94 -9.90 11.21 16.50
N GLU A 95 -10.68 10.27 15.96
CA GLU A 95 -10.67 8.87 16.35
C GLU A 95 -10.74 7.97 15.11
N ALA A 96 -9.83 7.00 15.03
CA ALA A 96 -9.91 5.90 14.09
C ALA A 96 -10.05 4.59 14.87
N ARG A 97 -11.24 3.99 14.80
CA ARG A 97 -11.58 2.80 15.57
C ARG A 97 -10.85 1.57 15.06
N CYS A 98 -10.37 0.76 16.00
CA CYS A 98 -9.55 -0.41 15.74
C CYS A 98 -8.50 -0.18 14.63
N ALA A 99 -7.83 0.97 14.72
CA ALA A 99 -6.82 1.35 13.76
C ALA A 99 -5.48 0.66 14.00
N VAL A 100 -5.24 0.19 15.22
CA VAL A 100 -3.93 -0.34 15.63
C VAL A 100 -4.08 -1.75 16.18
N THR A 101 -3.25 -2.66 15.69
CA THR A 101 -3.12 -4.03 16.19
C THR A 101 -1.75 -4.18 16.84
N GLU A 102 -1.70 -4.46 18.14
CA GLU A 102 -0.49 -4.89 18.84
C GLU A 102 -0.42 -6.41 18.83
N PHE A 103 0.72 -6.95 18.43
CA PHE A 103 1.00 -8.37 18.47
C PHE A 103 1.63 -8.72 19.81
N THR A 104 0.89 -9.44 20.66
CA THR A 104 1.35 -9.89 21.98
C THR A 104 1.89 -11.33 21.95
N CYS A 105 1.51 -12.11 20.92
CA CYS A 105 2.04 -13.42 20.53
C CYS A 105 2.52 -14.29 21.70
N GLN A 106 1.56 -14.80 22.46
CA GLN A 106 1.77 -15.79 23.52
C GLN A 106 1.92 -17.22 22.92
N GLY A 107 1.43 -17.45 21.69
CA GLY A 107 1.58 -18.69 20.90
C GLY A 107 2.88 -18.81 20.08
N SER A 108 3.07 -19.89 19.29
CA SER A 108 4.32 -20.20 18.55
C SER A 108 4.47 -19.54 17.17
N ASP A 109 3.38 -19.42 16.41
CA ASP A 109 3.47 -19.21 14.95
C ASP A 109 3.68 -17.74 14.56
N THR A 110 3.56 -16.83 15.52
CA THR A 110 3.70 -15.37 15.33
C THR A 110 4.65 -14.73 16.33
N LYS A 111 5.49 -15.52 17.03
CA LYS A 111 6.41 -15.01 18.07
C LYS A 111 7.30 -13.87 17.59
N ASP A 112 7.70 -13.88 16.32
CA ASP A 112 8.56 -12.85 15.74
C ASP A 112 7.85 -11.49 15.58
N LEU A 113 6.52 -11.44 15.72
CA LEU A 113 5.73 -10.22 15.74
C LEU A 113 5.55 -9.65 17.15
N ALA A 114 5.90 -10.38 18.21
CA ALA A 114 5.69 -9.97 19.59
C ALA A 114 6.31 -8.58 19.86
N GLY A 115 5.52 -7.66 20.43
CA GLY A 115 5.95 -6.30 20.73
C GLY A 115 5.97 -5.36 19.53
N LEU A 116 5.38 -5.77 18.40
CA LEU A 116 5.14 -4.90 17.24
C LEU A 116 3.68 -4.43 17.18
N LEU A 117 3.49 -3.25 16.60
CA LEU A 117 2.21 -2.63 16.28
C LEU A 117 2.06 -2.49 14.77
N LYS A 118 0.88 -2.81 14.24
CA LYS A 118 0.44 -2.49 12.88
C LYS A 118 -0.62 -1.40 12.96
N ILE A 119 -0.41 -0.29 12.24
CA ILE A 119 -1.47 0.71 12.01
C ILE A 119 -2.09 0.42 10.64
N GLY A 120 -3.41 0.30 10.59
CA GLY A 120 -4.15 0.17 9.33
C GLY A 120 -3.84 1.36 8.42
N PHE A 121 -3.39 1.10 7.19
CA PHE A 121 -2.88 2.16 6.32
C PHE A 121 -3.93 3.26 6.06
N SER A 122 -5.19 2.87 5.86
CA SER A 122 -6.32 3.78 5.63
C SER A 122 -6.78 4.54 6.87
N ALA A 123 -6.35 4.15 8.08
CA ALA A 123 -6.75 4.82 9.32
C ALA A 123 -6.00 6.14 9.53
N ALA A 124 -4.80 6.29 8.96
CA ALA A 124 -4.02 7.52 9.05
C ALA A 124 -4.41 8.54 7.97
N ASN A 125 -4.22 9.83 8.25
CA ASN A 125 -4.44 10.88 7.26
C ASN A 125 -3.35 10.90 6.18
N ALA A 126 -2.10 10.61 6.56
CA ALA A 126 -0.98 10.48 5.62
C ALA A 126 0.13 9.58 6.18
N TRP A 127 0.84 8.93 5.27
CA TRP A 127 2.07 8.20 5.52
C TRP A 127 3.20 8.83 4.73
N LEU A 128 4.36 8.98 5.36
CA LEU A 128 5.54 9.54 4.70
C LEU A 128 6.74 8.61 4.86
N GLU A 129 7.46 8.37 3.77
CA GLU A 129 8.78 7.77 3.74
C GLU A 129 9.79 8.87 3.39
N GLU A 130 10.73 9.19 4.28
CA GLU A 130 11.73 10.26 4.05
C GLU A 130 11.11 11.58 3.54
N ASP A 131 9.97 11.96 4.11
CA ASP A 131 9.18 13.16 3.79
C ASP A 131 8.36 13.07 2.48
N GLU A 132 8.47 11.97 1.74
CA GLU A 132 7.65 11.69 0.57
C GLU A 132 6.38 10.94 0.95
N ARG A 133 5.23 11.44 0.48
CA ARG A 133 3.94 10.80 0.78
C ARG A 133 3.80 9.48 0.03
N ILE A 134 3.47 8.41 0.75
CA ILE A 134 3.15 7.11 0.18
C ILE A 134 1.67 6.77 0.31
N TYR A 135 1.22 5.79 -0.47
CA TYR A 135 -0.17 5.38 -0.57
C TYR A 135 -0.31 3.86 -0.55
N ILE A 136 -1.40 3.38 0.05
CA ILE A 136 -1.84 1.98 0.15
C ILE A 136 -0.94 1.07 1.01
N HIS A 137 0.36 0.96 0.70
CA HIS A 137 1.32 0.10 1.39
C HIS A 137 2.77 0.56 1.09
N PRO A 138 3.77 0.17 1.90
CA PRO A 138 5.18 0.39 1.56
C PRO A 138 5.55 -0.24 0.23
N LYS A 139 6.52 0.36 -0.46
CA LYS A 139 7.09 -0.25 -1.67
C LYS A 139 7.96 -1.44 -1.29
N ASP A 140 7.72 -2.56 -1.96
CA ASP A 140 8.51 -3.78 -1.77
C ASP A 140 9.93 -3.58 -2.34
N PRO A 141 10.99 -3.63 -1.51
CA PRO A 141 12.36 -3.44 -1.96
C PRO A 141 12.84 -4.50 -2.97
N TYR A 142 12.19 -5.65 -3.02
CA TYR A 142 12.52 -6.75 -3.93
C TYR A 142 11.78 -6.66 -5.27
N LYS A 143 10.86 -5.69 -5.42
CA LYS A 143 10.17 -5.44 -6.68
C LYS A 143 10.82 -4.27 -7.41
N ARG A 144 11.36 -4.57 -8.58
CA ARG A 144 11.82 -3.55 -9.52
C ARG A 144 10.62 -2.96 -10.26
N VAL A 145 10.60 -1.63 -10.34
CA VAL A 145 9.70 -0.86 -11.19
C VAL A 145 10.54 -0.11 -12.22
N ASP A 146 10.26 -0.33 -13.50
CA ASP A 146 10.86 0.45 -14.59
C ASP A 146 9.78 1.28 -15.26
N VAL A 147 10.08 2.55 -15.52
CA VAL A 147 9.21 3.47 -16.26
C VAL A 147 9.93 3.90 -17.52
N LEU A 148 9.41 3.49 -18.68
CA LEU A 148 10.01 3.76 -19.98
C LEU A 148 9.07 4.62 -20.82
N GLN A 149 9.63 5.62 -21.51
CA GLN A 149 8.89 6.38 -22.50
C GLN A 149 8.55 5.48 -23.69
N LEU A 150 7.29 5.51 -24.11
CA LEU A 150 6.83 4.83 -25.31
C LEU A 150 6.87 5.83 -26.48
N PRO A 151 7.71 5.59 -27.51
CA PRO A 151 7.92 6.55 -28.60
C PRO A 151 6.81 6.46 -29.67
N CYS A 152 5.55 6.34 -29.26
CA CYS A 152 4.42 6.36 -30.16
C CYS A 152 3.24 7.13 -29.55
N GLN A 153 2.34 7.57 -30.42
CA GLN A 153 1.10 8.19 -29.97
C GLN A 153 0.14 7.13 -29.47
N VAL A 154 -0.43 7.36 -28.29
CA VAL A 154 -1.47 6.51 -27.70
C VAL A 154 -2.77 7.31 -27.63
N ARG A 155 -3.85 6.70 -28.14
CA ARG A 155 -5.21 7.20 -28.05
C ARG A 155 -6.02 6.25 -27.18
N VAL A 156 -6.73 6.80 -26.20
CA VAL A 156 -7.70 6.07 -25.38
C VAL A 156 -9.08 6.63 -25.63
N ALA A 157 -10.02 5.76 -25.99
CA ALA A 157 -11.41 6.11 -26.23
C ALA A 157 -12.35 5.08 -25.61
N LEU A 158 -13.50 5.53 -25.14
CA LEU A 158 -14.58 4.69 -24.63
C LEU A 158 -15.84 4.97 -25.45
N HIS A 159 -16.42 3.92 -26.06
CA HIS A 159 -17.59 4.05 -26.93
C HIS A 159 -17.45 5.14 -28.01
N GLY A 160 -16.26 5.28 -28.60
CA GLY A 160 -15.96 6.28 -29.64
C GLY A 160 -15.64 7.69 -29.12
N VAL A 161 -15.79 7.96 -27.82
CA VAL A 161 -15.43 9.24 -27.21
C VAL A 161 -13.96 9.19 -26.79
N GLU A 162 -13.14 10.09 -27.35
CA GLU A 162 -11.73 10.23 -26.95
C GLU A 162 -11.63 10.76 -25.53
N LEU A 163 -10.96 9.99 -24.66
CA LEU A 163 -10.67 10.34 -23.28
C LEU A 163 -9.25 10.88 -23.11
N SER A 164 -8.33 10.46 -23.97
CA SER A 164 -6.93 10.93 -23.95
C SER A 164 -6.25 10.70 -25.31
N LEU A 165 -5.39 11.62 -25.69
CA LEU A 165 -4.48 11.51 -26.84
C LEU A 165 -3.11 12.07 -26.45
N THR A 166 -2.10 11.21 -26.38
CA THR A 166 -0.75 11.61 -25.94
C THR A 166 0.34 11.09 -26.87
N ASN A 167 1.38 11.90 -27.08
CA ASN A 167 2.63 11.53 -27.77
C ASN A 167 3.79 11.25 -26.79
N ARG A 168 3.50 11.23 -25.49
CA ARG A 168 4.46 11.01 -24.40
C ARG A 168 3.91 10.04 -23.32
N PRO A 169 3.34 8.88 -23.72
CA PRO A 169 2.93 7.87 -22.76
C PRO A 169 4.14 7.19 -22.11
N CYS A 170 3.98 6.79 -20.85
CA CYS A 170 4.98 5.98 -20.15
C CYS A 170 4.45 4.57 -19.90
N LEU A 171 5.29 3.56 -20.16
CA LEU A 171 5.03 2.19 -19.78
C LEU A 171 5.66 1.93 -18.41
N LEU A 172 4.84 1.42 -17.48
CA LEU A 172 5.28 0.96 -16.18
C LEU A 172 5.34 -0.56 -16.19
N PHE A 173 6.55 -1.07 -15.99
CA PHE A 173 6.84 -2.48 -15.77
C PHE A 173 7.05 -2.69 -14.28
N GLU A 174 6.27 -3.59 -13.69
CA GLU A 174 6.43 -4.02 -12.30
C GLU A 174 6.37 -5.54 -12.29
N MET A 175 7.35 -6.19 -11.67
CA MET A 175 7.50 -7.65 -11.74
C MET A 175 6.21 -8.39 -11.35
N GLY A 176 5.78 -9.31 -12.22
CA GLY A 176 4.59 -10.15 -12.01
C GLY A 176 3.24 -9.48 -12.30
N LEU A 177 3.22 -8.22 -12.76
CA LEU A 177 1.98 -7.49 -13.09
C LEU A 177 1.89 -7.14 -14.58
N ARG A 178 0.67 -6.86 -15.03
CA ARG A 178 0.43 -6.34 -16.38
C ARG A 178 1.12 -4.98 -16.53
N VAL A 179 1.74 -4.75 -17.69
CA VAL A 179 2.28 -3.45 -18.08
C VAL A 179 1.16 -2.41 -18.06
N ARG A 180 1.38 -1.32 -17.32
CA ARG A 180 0.44 -0.21 -17.25
C ARG A 180 0.93 0.94 -18.12
N THR A 181 0.03 1.53 -18.90
CA THR A 181 0.33 2.73 -19.69
C THR A 181 -0.19 3.95 -18.96
N TYR A 182 0.70 4.83 -18.54
CA TYR A 182 0.38 6.11 -17.94
C TYR A 182 0.39 7.21 -18.99
N MET A 183 -0.57 8.10 -18.87
CA MET A 183 -0.71 9.28 -19.73
C MET A 183 -0.58 10.52 -18.85
N PRO A 184 0.10 11.58 -19.31
CA PRO A 184 0.15 12.82 -18.57
C PRO A 184 -1.23 13.40 -18.37
N LEU A 185 -1.48 13.92 -17.17
CA LEU A 185 -2.80 14.43 -16.78
C LEU A 185 -3.34 15.50 -17.73
N THR A 186 -2.47 16.36 -18.26
CA THR A 186 -2.85 17.43 -19.20
C THR A 186 -3.32 16.93 -20.57
N ASP A 187 -3.04 15.67 -20.90
CA ASP A 187 -3.45 15.04 -22.16
C ASP A 187 -4.77 14.25 -21.98
N VAL A 188 -5.32 14.25 -20.75
CA VAL A 188 -6.55 13.55 -20.37
C VAL A 188 -7.71 14.54 -20.28
N ARG A 189 -8.84 14.19 -20.89
CA ARG A 189 -10.11 14.91 -20.77
C ARG A 189 -10.79 14.63 -19.44
N LEU A 190 -10.34 15.32 -18.41
CA LEU A 190 -10.85 15.20 -17.05
C LEU A 190 -12.34 15.54 -16.93
N ASP A 191 -12.87 16.39 -17.81
CA ASP A 191 -14.29 16.75 -17.87
C ASP A 191 -15.21 15.56 -18.20
N LEU A 192 -14.65 14.45 -18.68
CA LEU A 192 -15.37 13.21 -19.01
C LEU A 192 -15.22 12.12 -17.95
N LEU A 193 -14.44 12.35 -16.89
CA LEU A 193 -14.21 11.37 -15.83
C LEU A 193 -15.13 11.71 -14.64
N ILE A 194 -15.92 10.73 -14.21
CA ILE A 194 -16.87 10.80 -13.09
C ILE A 194 -16.36 10.03 -11.87
#